data_AF-A0A8T6X4H1-F1
#
_entry.id   AF-A0A8T6X4H1-F1
#
_cell.length_a   1.000
_cell.length_b   1.000
_cell.length_c   1.000
_cell.angle_alpha   90.00
_cell.angle_beta   90.00
_cell.angle_gamma   90.00
#
_symmetry.space_group_name_H-M   'P 1'
#
loop_
_entity.id
_entity.type
_entity.pdbx_description
1 polymer ?
#
loop_
_entity_poly.entity_id
_entity_poly.type
_entity_poly.pdbx_seq_one_letter_code
_entity_poly.pdbx_strand_id
1 'polypeptide(L)'
;MEDTTTQVNNVENTQAIGVVDVMKSIQLPEVIYINGEPIPVPPAAQQSLWDAIDFFSSQGGPLQFVGQQLIDIFYDVLSYEVRELLISSESG
;
A
#
# COMPACT_ATOMS: atom_id res chain seq x y z
N MET A 1 29.29 34.16 -16.87
CA MET A 1 27.92 33.90 -16.41
C MET A 1 27.67 32.45 -16.80
N GLU A 2 27.77 31.53 -15.84
CA GLU A 2 27.50 30.11 -16.11
C GLU A 2 25.98 29.91 -16.11
N ASP A 3 25.50 29.35 -17.21
CA ASP A 3 24.11 29.00 -17.48
C ASP A 3 23.68 27.88 -16.53
N THR A 4 23.10 28.23 -15.38
CA THR A 4 22.55 27.27 -14.39
C THR A 4 21.26 26.59 -14.86
N THR A 5 20.89 26.76 -16.12
CA THR A 5 19.68 26.18 -16.73
C THR A 5 19.80 24.67 -17.02
N THR A 6 20.92 24.04 -16.67
CA THR A 6 21.23 22.64 -17.02
C THR A 6 21.39 21.75 -15.79
N GLN A 7 20.45 21.75 -14.83
CA GLN A 7 20.55 20.80 -13.71
C GLN A 7 19.22 20.36 -13.08
N VAL A 8 18.11 20.45 -13.80
CA VAL A 8 16.83 19.83 -13.36
C VAL A 8 16.32 18.77 -14.33
N ASN A 9 16.91 18.65 -15.54
CA ASN A 9 16.47 17.74 -16.60
C ASN A 9 17.31 16.45 -16.71
N ASN A 10 17.80 15.88 -15.60
CA ASN A 10 18.61 14.66 -15.68
C ASN A 10 18.46 13.73 -14.45
N VAL A 11 17.31 13.76 -13.80
CA VAL A 11 16.94 12.66 -12.91
C VAL A 11 15.84 11.87 -13.62
N GLU A 12 16.24 10.91 -14.46
CA GLU A 12 15.41 9.73 -14.72
C GLU A 12 15.27 8.99 -13.38
N ASN A 13 14.38 9.48 -12.52
CA ASN A 13 13.86 8.71 -11.40
C ASN A 13 12.42 8.30 -11.72
N THR A 14 12.28 7.60 -12.84
CA THR A 14 11.09 6.80 -13.19
C THR A 14 11.19 5.43 -12.51
N GLN A 15 11.59 5.39 -11.22
CA GLN A 15 11.31 4.21 -10.41
C GLN A 15 9.79 4.18 -10.22
N ALA A 16 9.10 3.41 -11.06
CA ALA A 16 7.72 3.06 -10.83
C ALA A 16 7.65 2.40 -9.45
N ILE A 17 7.01 3.08 -8.51
CA ILE A 17 6.76 2.50 -7.19
C ILE A 17 5.59 1.54 -7.38
N GLY A 18 5.83 0.24 -7.19
CA GLY A 18 4.78 -0.75 -7.27
C GLY A 18 3.75 -0.51 -6.15
N VAL A 19 2.48 -0.80 -6.42
CA VAL A 19 1.42 -0.77 -5.40
C VAL A 19 1.84 -1.56 -4.15
N VAL A 20 2.43 -2.73 -4.37
CA VAL A 20 2.91 -3.61 -3.30
C VAL A 20 4.02 -2.95 -2.48
N ASP A 21 4.90 -2.16 -3.09
CA ASP A 21 5.98 -1.46 -2.37
C ASP A 21 5.41 -0.36 -1.47
N VAL A 22 4.37 0.35 -1.94
CA VAL A 22 3.64 1.31 -1.10
C VAL A 22 2.96 0.59 0.06
N MET A 23 2.24 -0.51 -0.20
CA MET A 23 1.58 -1.30 0.85
C MET A 23 2.60 -1.84 1.87
N LYS A 24 3.78 -2.26 1.42
CA LYS A 24 4.88 -2.71 2.31
C LYS A 24 5.46 -1.60 3.19
N SER A 25 5.27 -0.34 2.83
CA SER A 25 5.76 0.81 3.61
C SER A 25 4.81 1.26 4.74
N ILE A 26 3.57 0.78 4.76
CA ILE A 26 2.52 1.23 5.69
C ILE A 26 2.43 0.27 6.88
N GLN A 27 2.85 0.71 8.07
CA GLN A 27 2.70 -0.07 9.30
C GLN A 27 1.28 0.04 9.88
N LEU A 28 0.81 -1.04 10.52
CA LEU A 28 -0.50 -1.09 11.15
C LEU A 28 -0.40 -1.01 12.69
N PRO A 29 -1.39 -0.40 13.36
CA PRO A 29 -1.51 -0.46 14.81
C PRO A 29 -1.88 -1.88 15.29
N GLU A 30 -1.80 -2.11 16.61
CA GLU A 30 -2.20 -3.37 17.25
C GLU A 30 -3.68 -3.72 17.05
N VAL A 31 -4.53 -2.71 16.87
CA VAL A 31 -5.96 -2.86 16.64
C VAL A 31 -6.39 -1.91 15.52
N ILE A 32 -7.06 -2.45 14.51
CA ILE A 32 -7.73 -1.69 13.46
C ILE A 32 -9.24 -1.76 13.63
N TYR A 33 -9.97 -0.81 13.04
CA TYR A 33 -11.43 -0.80 13.07
C TYR A 33 -11.97 -1.05 11.67
N ILE A 34 -12.74 -2.11 11.52
CA ILE A 34 -13.33 -2.52 10.25
C ILE A 34 -14.85 -2.55 10.45
N ASN A 35 -15.58 -1.68 9.75
CA ASN A 35 -17.01 -1.45 9.98
C ASN A 35 -17.38 -1.16 11.45
N GLY A 36 -16.48 -0.49 12.18
CA GLY A 36 -16.67 -0.17 13.60
C GLY A 36 -16.31 -1.31 14.56
N GLU A 37 -16.01 -2.50 14.07
CA GLU A 37 -15.55 -3.63 14.88
C GLU A 37 -14.02 -3.58 15.08
N PRO A 38 -13.51 -3.68 16.32
CA PRO A 38 -12.08 -3.75 16.57
C PRO A 38 -11.52 -5.13 16.17
N ILE A 39 -10.58 -5.14 15.23
CA ILE A 39 -9.88 -6.33 14.78
C ILE A 39 -8.43 -6.29 15.31
N PRO A 40 -8.02 -7.28 16.12
CA PRO A 40 -6.63 -7.37 16.57
C PRO A 40 -5.71 -7.76 15.40
N VAL A 41 -4.59 -7.04 15.27
CA VAL A 41 -3.56 -7.31 14.27
C VAL A 41 -2.37 -8.00 14.96
N PRO A 42 -1.98 -9.22 14.56
CA PRO A 42 -0.84 -9.89 15.18
C PRO A 42 0.48 -9.18 14.84
N PRO A 43 1.52 -9.27 15.70
CA PRO A 43 2.78 -8.53 15.50
C PRO A 43 3.45 -8.73 14.12
N ALA A 44 3.29 -9.92 13.52
CA ALA A 44 3.81 -10.20 12.17
C ALA A 44 3.07 -9.41 11.08
N ALA A 45 1.76 -9.21 11.23
CA ALA A 45 0.93 -8.44 10.32
C ALA A 45 1.00 -6.91 10.56
N GLN A 46 1.59 -6.47 11.67
CA GLN A 46 1.76 -5.04 11.96
C GLN A 46 2.91 -4.41 11.14
N GLN A 47 3.81 -5.23 10.59
CA GLN A 47 5.00 -4.78 9.87
C GLN A 47 4.65 -4.03 8.59
N SER A 48 3.62 -4.47 7.88
CA SER A 48 3.11 -3.76 6.72
C SER A 48 1.64 -4.07 6.41
N LEU A 49 1.00 -3.17 5.65
CA LEU A 49 -0.35 -3.39 5.13
C LEU A 49 -0.41 -4.61 4.23
N TRP A 50 0.65 -4.87 3.46
CA TRP A 50 0.76 -6.09 2.67
C TRP A 50 0.72 -7.34 3.55
N ASP A 51 1.51 -7.36 4.63
CA ASP A 51 1.54 -8.51 5.55
C ASP A 51 0.20 -8.69 6.29
N ALA A 52 -0.49 -7.60 6.61
CA ALA A 52 -1.85 -7.67 7.15
C ALA A 52 -2.85 -8.26 6.16
N ILE A 53 -2.83 -7.81 4.91
CA ILE A 53 -3.70 -8.33 3.85
C ILE A 53 -3.44 -9.83 3.64
N ASP A 54 -2.18 -10.25 3.53
CA ASP A 54 -1.78 -11.65 3.37
C ASP A 54 -2.25 -12.50 4.57
N PHE A 55 -1.99 -12.02 5.79
CA PHE A 55 -2.42 -12.68 7.01
C PHE A 55 -3.94 -12.89 7.03
N PHE A 56 -4.75 -11.83 6.89
CA PHE A 56 -6.21 -11.95 6.99
C PHE A 56 -6.82 -12.75 5.83
N SER A 57 -6.27 -12.61 4.63
CA SER A 57 -6.73 -13.37 3.45
C SER A 57 -6.48 -14.88 3.61
N SER A 58 -5.45 -15.28 4.34
CA SER A 58 -5.11 -16.69 4.59
C SER A 58 -5.93 -17.37 5.71
N GLN A 59 -6.61 -16.61 6.58
CA GLN A 59 -7.34 -17.17 7.73
C GLN A 59 -8.67 -17.87 7.36
N GLY A 60 -9.18 -17.65 6.15
CA GLY A 60 -10.50 -18.13 5.73
C GLY A 60 -11.66 -17.56 6.55
N GLY A 61 -12.90 -17.88 6.15
CA GLY A 61 -14.10 -17.44 6.87
C GLY A 61 -14.26 -15.92 6.93
N PRO A 62 -14.85 -15.35 8.01
CA PRO A 62 -15.13 -13.91 8.11
C PRO A 62 -13.89 -13.02 8.01
N LEU A 63 -12.72 -13.52 8.43
CA LEU A 63 -11.45 -12.78 8.40
C LEU A 63 -10.92 -12.60 6.97
N GLN A 64 -11.27 -13.47 6.03
CA GLN A 64 -10.91 -13.30 4.62
C GLN A 64 -11.46 -11.98 4.05
N PHE A 65 -12.65 -11.54 4.50
CA PHE A 65 -13.24 -10.28 4.07
C PHE A 65 -12.53 -9.06 4.65
N VAL A 66 -11.77 -9.21 5.74
CA VAL A 66 -10.95 -8.13 6.31
C VAL A 66 -9.81 -7.80 5.36
N GLY A 67 -9.15 -8.81 4.78
CA GLY A 67 -8.09 -8.61 3.79
C GLY A 67 -8.57 -7.80 2.58
N GLN A 68 -9.73 -8.14 2.03
CA GLN A 68 -10.33 -7.37 0.92
C GLN A 68 -10.68 -5.93 1.33
N GLN A 69 -11.25 -5.72 2.52
CA GLN A 69 -11.61 -4.38 2.98
C GLN A 69 -10.38 -3.49 3.20
N LEU A 70 -9.26 -4.06 3.63
CA LEU A 70 -7.99 -3.34 3.72
C LEU A 70 -7.48 -2.88 2.34
N ILE A 71 -7.63 -3.73 1.32
CA ILE A 71 -7.34 -3.35 -0.09
C ILE A 71 -8.26 -2.21 -0.52
N ASP A 72 -9.57 -2.33 -0.26
CA ASP A 72 -10.56 -1.33 -0.67
C ASP A 72 -10.30 0.03 -0.01
N ILE A 73 -10.01 0.05 1.30
CA ILE A 73 -9.64 1.26 2.04
C ILE A 73 -8.36 1.89 1.47
N PHE A 74 -7.36 1.07 1.19
CA PHE A 74 -6.11 1.55 0.62
C PHE A 74 -6.34 2.26 -0.71
N TYR A 75 -7.08 1.61 -1.63
CA TYR A 75 -7.39 2.24 -2.90
C TYR A 75 -8.26 3.47 -2.72
N ASP A 76 -9.26 3.47 -1.83
CA ASP A 76 -10.12 4.63 -1.60
C ASP A 76 -9.35 5.88 -1.18
N VAL A 77 -8.35 5.72 -0.30
CA VAL A 77 -7.51 6.83 0.20
C VAL A 77 -6.55 7.37 -0.87
N LEU A 78 -6.15 6.56 -1.85
CA LEU A 78 -5.30 7.04 -2.94
C LEU A 78 -6.08 8.02 -3.82
N SER A 79 -5.49 9.19 -4.06
CA SER A 79 -6.03 10.14 -5.03
C SER A 79 -6.01 9.53 -6.43
N TYR A 80 -6.86 10.06 -7.32
CA TYR A 80 -6.93 9.61 -8.70
C TYR A 80 -5.55 9.66 -9.38
N GLU A 81 -4.80 10.74 -9.16
CA GLU A 81 -3.47 10.95 -9.74
C GLU A 81 -2.46 9.91 -9.25
N VAL A 82 -2.53 9.53 -7.96
CA VAL A 82 -1.65 8.48 -7.42
C VAL A 82 -2.04 7.12 -7.98
N ARG A 83 -3.33 6.81 -8.13
CA ARG A 83 -3.80 5.55 -8.72
C ARG A 83 -3.31 5.36 -10.15
N GLU A 84 -3.28 6.42 -10.97
CA GLU A 84 -2.80 6.38 -12.35
C GLU A 84 -1.27 6.20 -12.45
N LEU A 85 -0.51 6.62 -11.42
CA LEU A 85 0.94 6.44 -11.35
C LEU A 85 1.35 5.06 -10.84
N LEU A 86 0.44 4.36 -10.16
CA LEU A 86 0.69 3.04 -9.61
C LEU A 86 0.57 1.98 -10.70
N ILE A 87 1.69 1.34 -11.00
CA ILE A 87 1.74 0.22 -11.94
C ILE A 87 1.37 -1.06 -11.18
N SER A 88 0.35 -1.78 -11.67
CA SER A 88 0.09 -3.15 -11.23
C SER A 88 1.33 -3.98 -11.51
N SER A 89 2.01 -4.45 -10.46
CA SER A 89 3.25 -5.21 -10.51
C SER A 89 3.14 -6.60 -11.19
N GLU A 90 2.03 -6.90 -11.87
CA GLU A 90 1.76 -8.17 -12.58
C GLU A 90 2.05 -8.06 -14.09
N SER A 91 3.17 -7.47 -14.46
CA SER A 91 3.64 -7.47 -15.85
C SER A 91 5.14 -7.71 -15.89
N GLY A 92 5.51 -8.98 -15.69
CA GLY A 92 6.85 -9.53 -15.85
C GLY A 92 6.78 -11.02 -16.12
#